data_AF-A0A3B8Z5M8-F1
#
_entry.id   AF-A0A3B8Z5M8-F1
#
_cell.length_a   1.000
_cell.length_b   1.000
_cell.length_c   1.000
_cell.angle_alpha   90.00
_cell.angle_beta   90.00
_cell.angle_gamma   90.00
#
_symmetry.space_group_name_H-M   'P 1'
#
loop_
_entity.id
_entity.type
_entity.pdbx_description
1 polymer ?
#
loop_
_entity_poly.entity_id
_entity_poly.type
_entity_poly.pdbx_seq_one_letter_code
_entity_poly.pdbx_strand_id
1 'polypeptide(L)'
;MANPRQALGDLLWRRIVIVLPYLWLVLFFLVPFAIVFKISFSDPIVAQPPFTPLFDQSQNFLNWFQGSLNNYLFLLEDNLYWVSYLRSIKVAFISTIFCLLLGYPMAYYIAQSPPTKRNVLLMLIILPFWTSFL
;
A
#
# COMPACT_ATOMS: atom_id res chain seq x y z
N MET A 1 -19.03 -44.16 -11.79
CA MET A 1 -17.57 -44.22 -11.56
C MET A 1 -16.95 -43.09 -12.35
N ALA A 2 -16.49 -42.02 -11.70
CA ALA A 2 -15.97 -40.82 -12.39
C ALA A 2 -14.58 -41.11 -12.98
N ASN A 3 -14.39 -40.78 -14.25
CA ASN A 3 -13.13 -41.01 -14.96
C ASN A 3 -12.04 -40.05 -14.41
N PRO A 4 -10.93 -40.54 -13.84
CA PRO A 4 -9.93 -39.71 -13.17
C PRO A 4 -9.29 -38.65 -14.09
N ARG A 5 -9.33 -38.86 -15.41
CA ARG A 5 -8.81 -37.90 -16.40
C ARG A 5 -9.70 -36.67 -16.59
N GLN A 6 -11.02 -36.81 -16.43
CA GLN A 6 -11.97 -35.69 -16.55
C GLN A 6 -11.87 -34.79 -15.30
N ALA A 7 -11.76 -35.40 -14.13
CA ALA A 7 -11.58 -34.68 -12.87
C ALA A 7 -10.31 -33.81 -12.85
N LEU A 8 -9.21 -34.26 -13.46
CA LEU A 8 -7.98 -33.48 -13.62
C LEU A 8 -8.16 -32.25 -14.54
N GLY A 9 -8.89 -32.40 -15.65
CA GLY A 9 -9.18 -31.31 -16.58
C GLY A 9 -10.04 -30.20 -15.95
N ASP A 10 -11.08 -30.58 -15.21
CA ASP A 10 -11.98 -29.63 -14.54
C ASP A 10 -11.27 -28.83 -13.43
N LEU A 11 -10.36 -29.49 -12.69
CA LEU A 11 -9.52 -28.83 -11.68
C LEU A 11 -8.53 -27.84 -12.31
N LEU A 12 -7.91 -28.19 -13.44
CA LEU A 12 -6.99 -27.31 -14.16
C LEU A 12 -7.73 -26.11 -14.79
N TRP A 13 -8.89 -26.33 -15.39
CA TRP A 13 -9.72 -25.27 -15.98
C TRP A 13 -10.16 -24.24 -14.93
N ARG A 14 -10.69 -24.72 -13.80
CA ARG A 14 -11.08 -23.86 -12.68
C ARG A 14 -9.89 -23.04 -12.17
N ARG A 15 -8.69 -23.62 -12.13
CA ARG A 15 -7.47 -22.92 -11.69
C ARG A 15 -7.07 -21.82 -12.66
N ILE A 16 -7.12 -22.07 -13.96
CA ILE A 16 -6.77 -21.07 -15.00
C ILE A 16 -7.74 -19.88 -14.95
N VAL A 17 -9.05 -20.14 -14.85
CA VAL A 17 -10.09 -19.10 -14.77
C VAL A 17 -9.90 -18.21 -13.55
N ILE A 18 -9.42 -18.77 -12.43
CA ILE A 18 -9.12 -18.00 -11.22
C ILE A 18 -7.77 -17.28 -11.34
N VAL A 19 -6.72 -17.93 -11.87
CA VAL A 19 -5.37 -17.34 -11.94
C VAL A 19 -5.32 -16.15 -12.88
N LEU A 20 -6.08 -16.15 -13.97
CA LEU A 20 -6.07 -15.06 -14.97
C LEU A 20 -6.38 -13.67 -14.36
N PRO A 21 -7.49 -13.44 -13.64
CA PRO A 21 -7.77 -12.15 -13.01
C PRO A 21 -6.78 -11.81 -11.90
N TYR A 22 -6.31 -12.80 -11.11
CA TYR A 22 -5.30 -12.54 -10.09
C TYR A 22 -3.96 -12.12 -10.69
N LEU A 23 -3.53 -12.75 -11.78
CA LEU A 23 -2.31 -12.39 -12.51
C LEU A 23 -2.43 -10.96 -13.03
N TRP A 24 -3.58 -10.61 -13.62
CA TRP A 24 -3.85 -9.25 -14.06
C TRP A 24 -3.74 -8.24 -12.91
N LEU A 25 -4.40 -8.49 -11.78
CA LEU A 25 -4.35 -7.62 -10.61
C LEU A 25 -2.92 -7.47 -10.08
N VAL A 26 -2.18 -8.57 -9.94
CA VAL A 26 -0.80 -8.55 -9.44
C VAL A 26 0.12 -7.80 -10.42
N LEU A 27 -0.03 -8.00 -11.73
CA LEU A 27 0.78 -7.32 -12.74
C LEU A 27 0.55 -5.81 -12.67
N PHE A 28 -0.70 -5.35 -12.74
CA PHE A 28 -1.00 -3.92 -12.71
C PHE A 28 -0.73 -3.28 -11.35
N PHE A 29 -0.83 -4.04 -10.27
CA PHE A 29 -0.39 -3.59 -8.95
C PHE A 29 1.13 -3.42 -8.89
N LEU A 30 1.92 -4.36 -9.40
CA LEU A 30 3.38 -4.33 -9.29
C LEU A 30 4.05 -3.35 -10.25
N VAL A 31 3.48 -3.08 -11.43
CA VAL A 31 4.05 -2.14 -12.41
C VAL A 31 4.40 -0.77 -11.81
N PRO A 32 3.49 -0.04 -11.12
CA PRO A 32 3.84 1.25 -10.53
C PRO A 32 4.93 1.15 -9.46
N PHE A 33 4.93 0.09 -8.64
CA PHE A 33 5.99 -0.12 -7.65
C PHE A 33 7.35 -0.38 -8.31
N ALA A 34 7.39 -1.14 -9.40
CA ALA A 34 8.62 -1.37 -10.16
C ALA A 34 9.15 -0.07 -10.78
N ILE A 35 8.26 0.83 -11.21
CA ILE A 35 8.64 2.16 -11.72
C ILE A 35 9.24 3.00 -10.59
N VAL A 36 8.58 3.11 -9.43
CA VAL A 36 9.10 3.86 -8.28
C VAL A 36 10.42 3.28 -7.79
N PHE A 37 10.54 1.95 -7.75
CA PHE A 37 11.78 1.27 -7.39
C PHE A 37 12.92 1.66 -8.32
N LYS A 38 12.69 1.69 -9.64
CA LYS A 38 13.69 2.19 -10.61
C LYS A 38 14.06 3.65 -10.33
N ILE A 39 13.08 4.52 -10.12
CA ILE A 39 13.33 5.96 -9.87
C ILE A 39 14.15 6.16 -8.58
N SER A 40 13.95 5.31 -7.56
CA SER A 40 14.66 5.44 -6.29
C SER A 40 16.20 5.33 -6.41
N PHE A 41 16.70 4.66 -7.45
CA PHE A 41 18.14 4.54 -7.75
C PHE A 41 18.61 5.54 -8.82
N SER A 42 17.73 6.35 -9.41
CA SER A 42 18.06 7.37 -10.41
C SER A 42 18.37 8.70 -9.75
N ASP A 43 19.34 9.45 -10.28
CA ASP A 43 19.64 10.79 -9.77
C ASP A 43 18.67 11.84 -10.34
N PRO A 44 18.17 12.78 -9.51
CA PRO A 44 17.32 13.87 -9.98
C PRO A 44 18.14 14.85 -10.81
N ILE A 45 17.72 15.08 -12.04
CA ILE A 45 18.33 16.05 -12.95
C ILE A 45 17.30 17.10 -13.36
N VAL A 46 17.75 18.33 -13.60
CA VAL A 46 16.90 19.42 -14.11
C VAL A 46 16.71 19.22 -15.62
N ALA A 47 15.95 18.19 -16.01
CA ALA A 47 15.63 17.84 -17.38
C ALA A 47 14.20 17.27 -17.49
N GLN A 48 13.72 17.06 -18.72
CA GLN A 48 12.51 16.29 -19.00
C GLN A 48 12.93 15.00 -19.73
N PRO A 49 12.75 13.80 -19.15
CA PRO A 49 12.25 13.48 -17.81
C PRO A 49 13.20 13.88 -16.65
N PRO A 50 12.67 14.18 -15.45
CA PRO A 50 13.43 14.72 -14.31
C PRO A 50 14.22 13.64 -13.53
N PHE A 51 14.79 12.66 -14.22
CA PHE A 51 15.59 11.58 -13.65
C PHE A 51 16.54 10.99 -14.69
N THR A 52 17.70 10.49 -14.26
CA THR A 52 18.61 9.79 -15.16
C THR A 52 18.04 8.41 -15.56
N PRO A 53 18.11 8.03 -16.85
CA PRO A 53 17.69 6.69 -17.27
C PRO A 53 18.65 5.65 -16.67
N LEU A 54 18.14 4.74 -15.83
CA LEU A 54 18.94 3.65 -15.25
C LEU A 54 19.55 2.72 -16.32
N PHE A 55 18.89 2.62 -17.47
CA PHE A 55 19.24 1.72 -18.56
C PHE A 55 19.43 2.54 -19.83
N ASP A 56 20.65 3.00 -20.06
CA ASP A 56 21.02 3.74 -21.26
C ASP A 56 21.57 2.77 -22.31
N GLN A 57 20.76 2.48 -23.34
CA GLN A 57 21.11 1.58 -24.43
C GLN A 57 22.27 2.11 -25.31
N SER A 58 22.68 3.36 -25.11
CA SER A 58 23.82 3.96 -25.81
C SER A 58 25.19 3.63 -25.19
N GLN A 59 25.23 3.01 -24.01
CA GLN A 59 26.47 2.76 -23.28
C GLN A 59 26.94 1.29 -23.35
N ASN A 60 28.25 1.08 -23.13
CA ASN A 60 28.86 -0.25 -23.04
C ASN A 60 28.14 -1.12 -21.99
N PHE A 61 28.05 -2.43 -22.22
CA PHE A 61 27.38 -3.41 -21.33
C PHE A 61 27.81 -3.29 -19.85
N LEU A 62 29.06 -2.89 -19.60
CA LEU A 62 29.60 -2.70 -18.24
C LEU A 62 29.08 -1.44 -17.52
N ASN A 63 28.63 -0.41 -18.25
CA ASN A 63 28.12 0.85 -17.71
C ASN A 63 26.61 1.04 -17.97
N TRP A 64 25.92 -0.02 -18.37
CA TRP A 64 24.49 0.01 -18.68
C TRP A 64 23.61 0.19 -17.42
N PHE A 65 24.16 -0.01 -16.22
CA PHE A 65 23.45 0.15 -14.94
C PHE A 65 24.08 1.27 -14.10
N GLN A 66 23.45 2.44 -14.08
CA GLN A 66 23.90 3.61 -13.32
C GLN A 66 22.96 3.85 -12.12
N GLY A 67 23.02 2.96 -11.14
CA GLY A 67 22.29 3.13 -9.87
C GLY A 67 23.10 3.96 -8.88
N SER A 68 22.52 5.03 -8.34
CA SER A 68 23.10 5.83 -7.27
C SER A 68 22.39 5.53 -5.93
N LEU A 69 23.15 5.56 -4.83
CA LEU A 69 22.60 5.51 -3.47
C LEU A 69 22.55 6.89 -2.81
N ASN A 70 22.92 7.95 -3.55
CA ASN A 70 23.02 9.31 -3.03
C ASN A 70 21.65 9.84 -2.57
N ASN A 71 20.57 9.42 -3.23
CA ASN A 71 19.19 9.74 -2.83
C ASN A 71 18.89 9.30 -1.39
N TYR A 72 19.38 8.12 -0.97
CA TYR A 72 19.15 7.60 0.37
C TYR A 72 20.01 8.31 1.42
N LEU A 73 21.25 8.67 1.06
CA LEU A 73 22.12 9.47 1.93
C LEU A 73 21.51 10.86 2.19
N PHE A 74 20.97 11.50 1.15
CA PHE A 74 20.28 12.79 1.27
C PHE A 74 19.12 12.74 2.29
N LEU A 75 18.33 11.65 2.30
CA LEU A 75 17.25 11.45 3.27
C LEU A 75 17.74 11.36 4.73
N LEU A 76 18.97 10.89 4.94
CA LEU A 76 19.54 10.71 6.28
C LEU A 76 20.26 11.96 6.78
N GLU A 77 20.83 12.77 5.88
CA GLU A 77 21.58 13.98 6.23
C GLU A 77 20.68 15.20 6.43
N ASP A 78 19.56 15.29 5.70
CA ASP A 78 18.69 16.45 5.76
C ASP A 78 17.78 16.43 7.00
N ASN A 79 18.04 17.37 7.91
CA ASN A 79 17.27 17.58 9.14
C ASN A 79 15.76 17.81 8.88
N LEU A 80 15.37 18.40 7.74
CA LEU A 80 13.97 18.64 7.42
C LEU A 80 13.20 17.33 7.23
N TYR A 81 13.80 16.33 6.60
CA TYR A 81 13.20 15.00 6.40
C TYR A 81 13.03 14.28 7.73
N TRP A 82 14.07 14.30 8.57
CA TRP A 82 14.01 13.72 9.93
C TRP A 82 12.92 14.36 10.78
N VAL A 83 12.83 15.69 10.80
CA VAL A 83 11.81 16.42 11.56
C VAL A 83 10.41 16.05 11.04
N SER A 84 10.22 15.97 9.73
CA SER A 84 8.92 15.64 9.12
C SER A 84 8.51 14.19 9.41
N TYR A 85 9.46 13.26 9.38
CA TYR A 85 9.26 11.86 9.71
C TYR A 85 8.85 11.67 11.18
N LEU A 86 9.60 12.27 12.11
CA LEU A 86 9.29 12.21 13.54
C LEU A 86 7.96 12.88 13.89
N ARG A 87 7.62 13.99 13.22
CA ARG A 87 6.31 14.63 13.37
C ARG A 87 5.19 13.70 12.94
N SER A 88 5.34 13.00 11.82
CA SER A 88 4.35 12.05 11.32
C SER A 88 4.15 10.88 12.28
N ILE A 89 5.23 10.29 12.80
CA ILE A 89 5.17 9.25 13.83
C ILE A 89 4.49 9.76 15.08
N LYS A 90 4.85 10.95 15.56
CA LYS A 90 4.27 11.56 16.76
C LYS A 90 2.76 11.73 16.60
N VAL A 91 2.31 12.26 15.46
CA VAL A 91 0.88 12.45 15.18
C VAL A 91 0.16 11.09 15.10
N ALA A 92 0.71 10.12 14.38
CA ALA A 92 0.12 8.78 14.27
C ALA A 92 0.01 8.09 15.64
N PHE A 93 1.06 8.17 16.46
CA PHE A 93 1.09 7.58 17.80
C PHE A 93 0.08 8.24 18.75
N ILE A 94 0.06 9.57 18.81
CA ILE A 94 -0.89 10.33 19.61
C ILE A 94 -2.32 10.02 19.18
N SER A 95 -2.59 10.04 17.87
CA SER A 95 -3.89 9.70 17.30
C SER A 95 -4.32 8.28 17.69
N THR A 96 -3.42 7.30 17.56
CA THR A 96 -3.70 5.90 17.94
C THR A 96 -4.07 5.77 19.42
N ILE A 97 -3.33 6.46 20.31
CA ILE A 97 -3.64 6.46 21.74
C ILE A 97 -5.00 7.07 22.00
N PHE A 98 -5.31 8.23 21.42
CA PHE A 98 -6.63 8.85 21.59
C PHE A 98 -7.76 7.99 21.03
N CYS A 99 -7.56 7.35 19.87
CA CYS A 99 -8.50 6.40 19.29
C CYS A 99 -8.75 5.22 20.23
N LEU A 100 -7.71 4.67 20.87
CA LEU A 100 -7.87 3.60 21.85
C LEU A 100 -8.56 4.09 23.12
N LEU A 101 -8.13 5.22 23.68
CA LEU A 101 -8.69 5.79 24.91
C LEU A 101 -10.16 6.18 24.77
N LEU A 102 -10.60 6.64 23.60
CA LEU A 102 -12.00 7.02 23.37
C LEU A 102 -12.83 5.87 22.78
N GLY A 103 -12.27 5.13 21.83
CA GLY A 103 -12.95 4.05 21.14
C GLY A 103 -13.18 2.82 22.01
N TYR A 104 -12.21 2.45 22.85
CA TYR A 104 -12.34 1.28 23.74
C TYR A 104 -13.47 1.42 24.77
N PRO A 105 -13.57 2.48 25.58
CA PRO A 105 -14.67 2.61 26.53
C PRO A 105 -16.02 2.69 25.82
N MET A 106 -16.09 3.40 24.69
CA MET A 106 -17.33 3.49 23.92
C MET A 106 -17.78 2.12 23.39
N ALA A 107 -16.87 1.32 22.82
CA ALA A 107 -17.16 -0.05 22.40
C ALA A 107 -17.60 -0.95 23.58
N TYR A 108 -16.94 -0.79 24.74
CA TYR A 108 -17.29 -1.52 25.96
C TYR A 108 -18.72 -1.20 26.43
N TYR A 109 -19.13 0.07 26.45
CA TYR A 109 -20.50 0.47 26.81
C TYR A 109 -21.55 -0.08 25.83
N ILE A 110 -21.25 -0.10 24.53
CA ILE A 110 -22.16 -0.64 23.51
C ILE A 110 -22.32 -2.15 23.67
N ALA A 111 -21.23 -2.86 23.95
CA ALA A 111 -21.23 -4.30 24.16
C ALA A 111 -22.08 -4.71 25.39
N GLN A 112 -22.11 -3.88 26.43
CA GLN A 112 -22.92 -4.11 27.64
C GLN A 112 -24.35 -3.59 27.56
N SER A 113 -24.71 -2.82 26.52
CA SER A 113 -26.05 -2.24 26.37
C SER A 113 -27.10 -3.24 25.88
N PRO A 114 -28.39 -3.05 26.23
CA PRO A 114 -29.49 -3.90 25.76
C PRO A 114 -29.69 -3.80 24.24
N PRO A 115 -30.27 -4.82 23.58
CA PRO A 115 -30.30 -4.95 22.12
C PRO A 115 -30.89 -3.75 21.37
N THR A 116 -31.94 -3.14 21.92
CA THR A 116 -32.61 -1.97 21.34
C THR A 116 -31.72 -0.72 21.34
N LYS A 117 -30.97 -0.47 22.41
CA LYS A 117 -30.05 0.68 22.51
C LYS A 117 -28.77 0.45 21.70
N ARG A 118 -28.28 -0.79 21.63
CA ARG A 118 -27.08 -1.17 20.88
C ARG A 118 -27.19 -0.82 19.40
N ASN A 119 -28.29 -1.18 18.76
CA ASN A 119 -28.49 -0.91 17.32
C ASN A 119 -28.50 0.59 17.01
N VAL A 120 -29.14 1.41 17.87
CA VAL A 120 -29.16 2.87 17.71
C VAL A 120 -27.76 3.47 17.88
N LEU A 121 -27.02 3.03 18.91
CA LEU A 121 -25.64 3.50 19.15
C LEU A 121 -24.71 3.15 18.00
N LEU A 122 -24.81 1.93 17.46
CA LEU A 122 -24.03 1.51 16.28
C LEU A 122 -24.38 2.35 15.04
N MET A 123 -25.67 2.61 14.79
CA MET A 123 -26.11 3.44 13.66
C MET A 123 -25.57 4.87 13.77
N LEU A 124 -25.57 5.46 14.97
CA LEU A 124 -25.05 6.82 15.22
C LEU A 124 -23.56 6.95 14.87
N ILE A 125 -22.76 5.89 15.07
CA ILE A 125 -21.32 5.88 14.81
C ILE A 125 -21.01 5.70 13.33
N ILE A 126 -21.81 4.89 12.65
CA ILE A 126 -21.62 4.59 11.23
C ILE A 126 -22.10 5.75 10.34
N LEU A 127 -23.13 6.49 10.76
CA LEU A 127 -23.67 7.64 10.03
C LEU A 127 -22.62 8.69 9.60
N PRO A 128 -21.75 9.23 10.49
CA PRO A 128 -20.76 10.22 10.10
C PRO A 128 -19.70 9.65 9.13
N PHE A 129 -19.43 8.35 9.19
CA PHE A 129 -18.55 7.68 8.21
C PHE A 129 -19.16 7.70 6.80
N TRP A 130 -20.49 7.58 6.68
CA TRP A 130 -21.19 7.61 5.39
C TRP A 130 -21.31 9.03 4.82
N THR A 131 -21.23 10.08 5.63
CA THR A 131 -21.27 11.48 5.16
C THR A 131 -19.91 12.03 4.74
N SER A 132 -18.80 11.45 5.20
CA SER A 132 -17.45 11.93 4.85
C SER A 132 -16.97 11.50 3.45
N PHE A 133 -17.72 10.65 2.75
CA PHE A 133 -17.36 10.11 1.44
C PHE A 133 -18.02 10.85 0.26
N LEU A 134 -18.73 11.96 0.49
CA LEU A 134 -19.43 12.77 -0.51
C LEU A 134 -18.90 14.20 -0.52
#